data_AF-A0A810PWX2-F1
#
_entry.id   AF-A0A810PWX2-F1
#
_cell.length_a   1.000
_cell.length_b   1.000
_cell.length_c   1.000
_cell.angle_alpha   90.00
_cell.angle_beta   90.00
_cell.angle_gamma   90.00
#
_symmetry.space_group_name_H-M   'P 1'
#
loop_
_entity.id
_entity.type
_entity.pdbx_description
1 polymer ?
#
loop_
_entity_poly.entity_id
_entity_poly.type
_entity_poly.pdbx_seq_one_letter_code
_entity_poly.pdbx_strand_id
1 'polypeptide(L)'
;MGGKNSYESIKRYEDKAYDKVLVRMPKGRKDEIQTFAAQTGESVNGFINRAIGEAMGESPRQPAGAPQGEGAILTPAALKTAQEAAQRAGETVPAFVSRSVETQAQRDKVMQAMRTKEKAPEESET
;
A
#
# COMPACT_ATOMS: atom_id res chain seq x y z
N MET A 1 -39.24 -25.52 -2.71
CA MET A 1 -37.95 -26.24 -2.83
C MET A 1 -37.62 -26.31 -4.31
N GLY A 2 -36.74 -25.48 -4.87
CA GLY A 2 -35.29 -25.63 -4.78
C GLY A 2 -34.73 -25.90 -6.19
N GLY A 3 -34.96 -24.96 -7.11
CA GLY A 3 -34.46 -25.05 -8.49
C GLY A 3 -32.97 -24.77 -8.52
N LYS A 4 -32.16 -25.83 -8.42
CA LYS A 4 -30.72 -25.74 -8.63
C LYS A 4 -30.49 -25.20 -10.04
N ASN A 5 -29.81 -24.06 -10.18
CA ASN A 5 -29.45 -23.51 -11.48
C ASN A 5 -28.86 -24.63 -12.35
N SER A 6 -29.43 -24.84 -13.54
CA SER A 6 -28.92 -25.84 -14.49
C SER A 6 -27.43 -25.58 -14.73
N TYR A 7 -26.64 -26.63 -14.91
CA TYR A 7 -25.22 -26.55 -15.28
C TYR A 7 -25.01 -25.59 -16.46
N GLU A 8 -25.93 -25.60 -17.44
CA GLU A 8 -25.89 -24.66 -18.56
C GLU A 8 -26.04 -23.20 -18.14
N SER A 9 -26.90 -22.91 -17.16
CA SER A 9 -27.13 -21.54 -16.69
C SER A 9 -25.89 -21.01 -15.96
N ILE A 10 -25.23 -21.86 -15.16
CA ILE A 10 -23.98 -21.52 -14.48
C ILE A 10 -22.88 -21.27 -15.52
N LYS A 11 -22.73 -22.17 -16.50
CA LYS A 11 -21.74 -22.01 -17.58
C LYS A 11 -21.96 -20.72 -18.38
N ARG A 12 -23.20 -20.42 -18.79
CA ARG A 12 -23.52 -19.18 -19.52
C ARG A 12 -23.19 -17.93 -18.72
N TYR A 13 -23.43 -17.95 -17.40
CA TYR A 13 -23.07 -16.84 -16.55
C TYR A 13 -21.56 -16.71 -16.42
N GLU A 14 -20.85 -17.81 -16.14
CA GLU A 14 -19.41 -17.81 -15.99
C GLU A 14 -18.69 -17.34 -17.25
N ASP A 15 -19.10 -17.82 -18.43
CA ASP A 15 -18.48 -17.46 -19.71
C ASP A 15 -18.76 -15.99 -20.08
N LYS A 16 -19.86 -15.40 -19.60
CA LYS A 16 -20.20 -13.99 -19.84
C LYS A 16 -19.51 -13.05 -18.85
N ALA A 17 -19.36 -13.47 -17.59
CA ALA A 17 -18.96 -12.61 -16.50
C ALA A 17 -17.46 -12.67 -16.18
N TYR A 18 -16.77 -13.76 -16.54
CA TYR A 18 -15.39 -13.99 -16.11
C TYR A 18 -14.50 -14.56 -17.22
N ASP A 19 -13.35 -13.93 -17.42
CA ASP A 19 -12.23 -14.54 -18.13
C ASP A 19 -11.49 -15.50 -17.18
N LYS A 20 -11.35 -16.77 -17.58
CA LYS A 20 -10.72 -17.83 -16.77
C LYS A 20 -9.36 -18.22 -17.36
N VAL A 21 -8.29 -18.13 -16.57
CA VAL A 21 -6.93 -18.51 -16.97
C VAL A 21 -6.38 -19.61 -16.07
N LEU A 22 -5.83 -20.66 -16.67
CA LEU A 22 -5.10 -21.71 -15.94
C LEU A 22 -3.61 -21.36 -15.84
N VAL A 23 -3.12 -21.19 -14.63
CA VAL A 23 -1.71 -20.86 -14.36
C VAL A 23 -0.97 -22.10 -13.86
N ARG A 24 0.10 -22.48 -14.55
CA ARG A 24 1.00 -23.56 -14.12
C ARG A 24 2.16 -22.99 -13.32
N MET A 25 2.41 -23.57 -12.15
CA MET A 25 3.51 -23.19 -11.26
C MET A 25 4.20 -24.46 -10.73
N PRO A 26 5.47 -24.36 -10.27
CA PRO A 26 6.12 -25.44 -9.54
C PRO A 26 5.30 -25.89 -8.32
N LYS A 27 5.46 -27.15 -7.93
CA LYS A 27 4.84 -27.68 -6.70
C LYS A 27 5.32 -26.89 -5.48
N GLY A 28 4.44 -26.65 -4.51
CA GLY A 28 4.70 -25.85 -3.30
C GLY A 28 4.43 -24.35 -3.47
N ARG A 29 4.59 -23.79 -4.66
CA ARG A 29 4.43 -22.33 -4.88
C ARG A 29 3.03 -21.79 -4.60
N LYS A 30 2.00 -22.61 -4.82
CA LYS A 30 0.61 -22.25 -4.47
C LYS A 30 0.44 -22.04 -2.96
N ASP A 31 1.13 -22.82 -2.14
CA ASP A 31 1.01 -22.78 -0.68
C ASP A 31 1.74 -21.55 -0.12
N GLU A 32 2.87 -21.18 -0.71
CA GLU A 32 3.55 -19.91 -0.44
C GLU A 32 2.63 -18.71 -0.73
N ILE A 33 1.98 -18.70 -1.90
CA ILE A 33 1.03 -17.64 -2.27
C ILE A 33 -0.16 -17.60 -1.31
N GLN A 34 -0.68 -18.78 -0.90
CA GLN A 34 -1.78 -18.85 0.05
C GLN A 34 -1.39 -18.30 1.42
N THR A 35 -0.18 -18.61 1.88
CA THR A 35 0.35 -18.08 3.15
C THR A 35 0.51 -16.57 3.09
N PHE A 36 1.07 -16.05 1.99
CA PHE A 36 1.24 -14.61 1.79
C PHE A 36 -0.11 -13.88 1.75
N ALA A 37 -1.07 -14.39 0.97
CA ALA A 37 -2.41 -13.79 0.88
C ALA A 37 -3.14 -13.81 2.23
N ALA A 38 -2.99 -14.89 3.01
CA ALA A 38 -3.57 -14.96 4.35
C ALA A 38 -2.98 -13.92 5.32
N GLN A 39 -1.67 -13.65 5.24
CA GLN A 39 -1.01 -12.62 6.03
C GLN A 39 -1.49 -11.21 5.69
N THR A 40 -1.85 -10.96 4.43
CA THR A 40 -2.40 -9.67 3.99
C THR A 40 -3.92 -9.57 4.15
N GLY A 41 -4.58 -10.63 4.65
CA GLY A 41 -6.04 -10.67 4.76
C GLY A 41 -6.76 -10.77 3.42
N GLU A 42 -6.05 -11.16 2.35
CA GLU A 42 -6.57 -11.27 0.99
C GLU A 42 -6.82 -12.74 0.60
N SER A 43 -7.71 -12.97 -0.37
CA SER A 43 -7.82 -14.29 -1.00
C SER A 43 -6.70 -14.49 -2.02
N VAL A 44 -6.31 -15.74 -2.30
CA VAL A 44 -5.33 -16.07 -3.35
C VAL A 44 -5.72 -15.44 -4.70
N ASN A 45 -7.01 -15.49 -5.07
CA ASN A 45 -7.50 -14.87 -6.30
C ASN A 45 -7.41 -13.34 -6.26
N GLY A 46 -7.74 -12.73 -5.12
CA GLY A 46 -7.60 -11.29 -4.90
C GLY A 46 -6.15 -10.83 -5.03
N PHE A 47 -5.23 -11.55 -4.38
CA PHE A 47 -3.79 -11.30 -4.47
C PHE A 47 -3.27 -11.41 -5.91
N ILE A 48 -3.64 -12.46 -6.65
CA ILE A 48 -3.20 -12.66 -8.05
C ILE A 48 -3.71 -11.52 -8.94
N ASN A 49 -5.00 -11.15 -8.84
CA ASN A 49 -5.56 -10.07 -9.63
C ASN A 49 -4.93 -8.72 -9.28
N ARG A 50 -4.67 -8.46 -8.00
CA ARG A 50 -3.96 -7.25 -7.56
C ARG A 50 -2.54 -7.21 -8.12
N ALA A 51 -1.78 -8.30 -8.02
CA ALA A 51 -0.42 -8.37 -8.53
C ALA A 51 -0.36 -8.18 -10.06
N ILE A 52 -1.33 -8.72 -10.81
CA ILE A 52 -1.45 -8.51 -12.26
C ILE A 52 -1.76 -7.03 -12.55
N GLY A 53 -2.75 -6.44 -11.87
CA GLY A 53 -3.10 -5.04 -12.02
C GLY A 53 -1.92 -4.11 -11.74
N GLU A 54 -1.22 -4.31 -10.62
CA GLU A 54 -0.02 -3.56 -10.25
C GLU A 54 1.08 -3.68 -11.32
N ALA A 55 1.33 -4.90 -11.84
CA ALA A 55 2.31 -5.13 -12.90
C ALA A 55 1.91 -4.49 -14.24
N MET A 56 0.61 -4.33 -14.50
CA MET A 56 0.05 -3.63 -15.66
C MET A 56 -0.01 -2.10 -15.46
N GLY A 57 0.40 -1.59 -14.29
CA GLY A 57 0.34 -0.17 -13.97
C GLY A 57 -1.06 0.33 -13.59
N GLU A 58 -1.99 -0.58 -13.28
CA GLU A 58 -3.26 -0.25 -12.67
C GLU A 58 -3.01 0.09 -11.19
N SER A 59 -3.28 1.33 -10.80
CA SER A 59 -3.25 1.74 -9.39
C SER A 59 -4.10 0.76 -8.56
N PRO A 60 -3.67 0.34 -7.35
CA PRO A 60 -4.41 -0.63 -6.56
C PRO A 60 -5.84 -0.15 -6.40
N ARG A 61 -6.80 -0.82 -7.05
CA ARG A 61 -8.20 -0.63 -6.72
C ARG A 61 -8.34 -1.16 -5.31
N GLN A 62 -8.38 -0.23 -4.36
CA GLN A 62 -8.77 -0.51 -2.99
C GLN A 62 -10.03 -1.39 -3.02
N PRO A 63 -10.07 -2.46 -2.22
CA PRO A 63 -11.26 -3.28 -2.13
C PRO A 63 -12.47 -2.37 -1.90
N ALA A 64 -13.53 -2.57 -2.67
CA ALA A 64 -14.76 -1.78 -2.56
C ALA A 64 -15.28 -1.91 -1.12
N GLY A 65 -15.04 -0.87 -0.30
CA GLY A 65 -15.38 -0.85 1.12
C GLY A 65 -14.31 -0.26 2.05
N ALA A 66 -13.06 -0.06 1.60
CA ALA A 66 -12.10 0.72 2.40
C ALA A 66 -12.37 2.22 2.24
N PRO A 67 -12.39 3.03 3.33
CA PRO A 67 -12.55 4.47 3.21
C PRO A 67 -11.47 5.01 2.28
N GLN A 68 -11.92 5.63 1.18
CA GLN A 68 -11.09 6.45 0.31
C GLN A 68 -10.78 7.74 1.06
N GLY A 69 -9.75 7.67 1.89
CA GLY A 69 -9.29 8.78 2.71
C GLY A 69 -8.27 8.22 3.68
N GLU A 70 -7.04 8.73 3.58
CA GLU A 70 -5.95 8.45 4.52
C GLU A 70 -5.38 7.03 4.44
N GLY A 71 -4.54 6.75 3.43
CA GLY A 71 -3.83 5.47 3.39
C GLY A 71 -2.81 5.28 2.26
N ALA A 72 -2.68 6.21 1.33
CA ALA A 72 -1.50 6.23 0.47
C ALA A 72 -0.31 6.72 1.30
N ILE A 73 0.48 5.78 1.85
CA ILE A 73 1.69 6.08 2.65
C ILE A 73 2.62 7.02 1.89
N LEU A 74 2.68 6.91 0.57
CA LEU A 74 3.40 7.82 -0.32
C LEU A 74 2.51 8.15 -1.52
N THR A 75 2.06 9.40 -1.62
CA THR A 75 1.39 9.89 -2.83
C THR A 75 2.36 9.82 -4.02
N PRO A 76 1.87 9.67 -5.27
CA PRO A 76 2.74 9.70 -6.45
C PRO A 76 3.62 10.97 -6.52
N ALA A 77 3.08 12.10 -6.06
CA ALA A 77 3.82 13.35 -5.92
C ALA A 77 4.99 13.21 -4.93
N ALA A 78 4.76 12.65 -3.74
CA ALA A 78 5.79 12.44 -2.73
C ALA A 78 6.89 11.48 -3.21
N LEU A 79 6.53 10.43 -3.94
CA LEU A 79 7.51 9.50 -4.55
C LEU A 79 8.41 10.22 -5.57
N LYS A 80 7.82 11.03 -6.45
CA LYS A 80 8.56 11.80 -7.44
C LYS A 80 9.54 12.77 -6.77
N THR A 81 9.08 13.49 -5.73
CA THR A 81 9.95 14.39 -4.95
C THR A 81 11.11 13.64 -4.29
N ALA A 82 10.86 12.47 -3.70
CA ALA A 82 11.90 11.65 -3.10
C ALA A 82 12.92 11.16 -4.14
N GLN A 83 12.49 10.79 -5.34
CA GLN A 83 13.37 10.39 -6.45
C GLN A 83 14.28 11.54 -6.90
N GLU A 84 13.72 12.71 -7.17
CA GLU A 84 14.50 13.88 -7.61
C GLU A 84 15.50 14.34 -6.55
N ALA A 85 15.10 14.30 -5.28
CA ALA A 85 15.96 14.69 -4.17
C ALA A 85 17.09 13.68 -3.94
N ALA A 86 16.79 12.37 -4.02
CA ALA A 86 17.79 11.31 -3.94
C ALA A 86 18.83 11.42 -5.09
N GLN A 87 18.36 11.68 -6.32
CA GLN A 87 19.24 11.92 -7.48
C GLN A 87 20.16 13.12 -7.26
N ARG A 88 19.63 14.25 -6.76
CA ARG A 88 20.42 15.44 -6.44
C ARG A 88 21.45 15.19 -5.33
N ALA A 89 21.11 14.36 -4.35
CA ALA A 89 22.00 13.98 -3.27
C ALA A 89 22.98 12.85 -3.66
N GLY A 90 22.87 12.28 -4.86
CA GLY A 90 23.73 11.18 -5.32
C GLY A 90 23.51 9.87 -4.56
N GLU A 91 22.31 9.65 -4.01
CA GLU A 91 21.99 8.49 -3.18
C GLU A 91 20.74 7.73 -3.66
N THR A 92 20.48 6.56 -3.08
CA THR A 92 19.27 5.79 -3.40
C THR A 92 18.05 6.37 -2.71
N VAL A 93 16.86 6.18 -3.30
CA VAL A 93 15.59 6.64 -2.71
C VAL A 93 15.39 6.11 -1.28
N PRO A 94 15.65 4.82 -0.96
CA PRO A 94 15.54 4.34 0.42
C PRO A 94 16.50 5.04 1.41
N ALA A 95 17.73 5.32 0.99
CA ALA A 95 18.72 6.03 1.82
C ALA A 95 18.29 7.48 2.09
N PHE A 96 17.83 8.18 1.05
CA PHE A 96 17.31 9.55 1.15
C PHE A 96 16.11 9.64 2.09
N VAL A 97 15.13 8.73 1.93
CA VAL A 97 13.91 8.71 2.76
C VAL A 97 14.27 8.45 4.22
N SER A 98 15.14 7.50 4.51
CA SER A 98 15.57 7.18 5.88
C SER A 98 16.20 8.40 6.56
N ARG A 99 17.17 9.05 5.90
CA ARG A 99 17.80 10.27 6.41
C ARG A 99 16.84 11.44 6.58
N SER A 100 15.92 11.60 5.64
CA SER A 100 14.95 12.70 5.65
C SER A 100 13.98 12.57 6.82
N VAL A 101 13.51 11.35 7.13
CA VAL A 101 12.64 11.09 8.28
C VAL A 101 13.38 11.37 9.59
N GLU A 102 14.61 10.91 9.74
CA GLU A 102 15.43 11.19 10.93
C GLU A 102 15.66 12.69 11.12
N THR A 103 16.04 13.39 10.05
CA THR A 103 16.31 14.84 10.09
C THR A 103 15.07 15.63 10.45
N GLN A 104 13.92 15.29 9.86
CA GLN A 104 12.65 15.95 10.13
C GLN A 104 12.21 15.69 11.58
N ALA A 105 12.35 14.46 12.08
CA ALA A 105 12.01 14.14 13.47
C ALA A 105 12.89 14.91 14.47
N GLN A 106 14.18 15.09 14.19
CA GLN A 106 15.07 15.91 15.03
C GLN A 106 14.68 17.39 14.99
N ARG A 107 14.39 17.92 13.80
CA ARG A 107 13.95 19.31 13.62
C ARG A 107 12.68 19.59 14.42
N ASP A 108 11.71 18.69 14.36
CA ASP A 108 10.44 18.84 15.06
C ASP A 108 10.62 18.80 16.58
N LYS A 109 11.49 17.91 17.09
CA LYS A 109 11.85 17.88 18.52
C LYS A 109 12.46 19.20 18.98
N VAL A 110 13.39 19.77 18.21
CA VAL A 110 14.02 21.06 18.55
C VAL A 110 12.99 22.19 18.54
N MET A 111 12.13 22.25 17.53
CA MET A 111 11.07 23.27 17.46
C MET A 111 10.09 23.16 18.62
N GLN A 112 9.70 21.94 19.02
CA GLN A 112 8.85 21.72 20.20
C GLN A 112 9.53 22.19 21.49
N ALA A 113 10.81 21.86 21.67
CA ALA A 113 11.59 22.27 22.84
C ALA A 113 11.80 23.79 22.92
N MET A 114 11.93 24.49 21.79
CA MET A 114 11.98 25.95 21.76
C MET A 114 10.63 26.56 22.13
N ARG A 115 9.54 26.02 21.58
CA ARG A 115 8.18 26.51 21.85
C ARG A 115 7.72 26.29 23.30
N THR A 116 8.25 25.28 23.99
CA THR A 116 8.02 25.09 25.42
C THR A 116 8.85 26.04 26.29
N LYS A 117 10.08 26.39 25.86
CA LYS A 117 10.93 27.38 26.55
C LYS A 117 10.44 28.82 26.38
N GLU A 118 9.87 29.17 25.22
CA GLU A 118 9.31 30.50 24.95
C GLU A 118 8.04 30.80 25.76
N LYS A 119 7.29 29.77 26.18
CA LYS A 119 6.16 29.92 27.12
C LYS A 119 6.57 30.11 28.58
N ALA A 120 7.85 29.97 28.90
CA ALA A 120 8.35 29.92 30.28
C ALA A 120 9.06 31.19 30.84
N PRO A 121 9.29 32.32 30.13
CA PRO A 121 9.93 33.45 30.76
C PRO A 121 8.92 34.56 31.07
N GLU A 122 8.22 34.47 32.22
CA GLU A 122 7.82 35.67 33.01
C GLU A 122 7.24 35.35 34.41
N GLU A 123 7.59 34.23 35.04
CA GLU A 123 7.26 34.00 36.46
C GLU A 123 8.52 33.65 37.26
N SER A 124 9.50 34.56 37.32
CA SER A 124 10.50 34.56 38.41
C SER A 124 11.40 35.80 38.39
N GLU A 125 10.82 36.99 38.55
CA GLU A 125 11.54 38.10 39.21
C GLU A 125 10.58 38.78 40.19
N THR A 126 10.64 38.33 41.44
CA THR A 126 10.17 39.04 42.65
C THR A 126 11.36 39.35 43.51
#